data_AF-A0A6M4BKV8-F1
#
_entry.id   AF-A0A6M4BKV8-F1
#
_cell.length_a   1.000
_cell.length_b   1.000
_cell.length_c   1.000
_cell.angle_alpha   90.00
_cell.angle_beta   90.00
_cell.angle_gamma   90.00
#
_symmetry.space_group_name_H-M   'P 1'
#
loop_
_entity.id
_entity.type
_entity.pdbx_description
1 polymer ?
#
loop_
_entity_poly.entity_id
_entity_poly.type
_entity_poly.pdbx_seq_one_letter_code
_entity_poly.pdbx_strand_id
1 'polypeptide(L)'
;GDAFLALWKTDKRTFLCHTIHTVIACALIIQHSYSSYETDVKVNLRVKLAISAGNLIFAPIGTGIDMNYVIFGLPVIEAKAAESVCTSGEVKLTATAWGHCYSRNYDHLVHEDGHVTIRSILYDPHESDVTKPFLGFGNMIRQVKKPLNNIENLTDYLCDSSKSISAMDVIKKNEALNLRKTILLAEERNIGSEIRKFMIRPVLTQIDAHQPLEYLTEMRQVSILFITLKPKDCSFPQLITIVNNSYQITCEIVYKSMGCVNKIILFDKDVMILVIFGLRGFKHESEAQAALKCAYNIKKSVSALDGVQEVSIGITTGQVYCGVVGHPLRREFTVIGAIVNKAARLMCGFR
;
A
#
# COMPACT_ATOMS: atom_id res chain seq x y z
N GLY A 1 0.32 -7.81 3.73
CA GLY A 1 1.58 -7.03 3.70
C GLY A 1 2.50 -7.61 2.65
N ASP A 2 1.91 -7.86 1.50
CA ASP A 2 2.32 -8.80 0.46
C ASP A 2 2.26 -8.13 -0.92
N ALA A 3 1.68 -6.93 -1.00
CA ALA A 3 1.65 -6.08 -2.16
C ALA A 3 1.77 -4.61 -1.75
N PHE A 4 2.23 -3.78 -2.69
CA PHE A 4 2.11 -2.33 -2.63
C PHE A 4 1.26 -1.87 -3.80
N LEU A 5 0.49 -0.79 -3.60
CA LEU A 5 -0.27 -0.13 -4.65
C LEU A 5 0.43 1.20 -4.98
N ALA A 6 0.76 1.39 -6.24
CA ALA A 6 1.34 2.63 -6.75
C ALA A 6 0.35 3.29 -7.72
N LEU A 7 0.25 4.62 -7.65
CA LEU A 7 -0.68 5.40 -8.45
C LEU A 7 0.04 6.48 -9.24
N TRP A 8 -0.21 6.52 -10.55
CA TRP A 8 0.20 7.59 -11.43
C TRP A 8 -1.03 8.44 -11.80
N LYS A 9 -1.13 9.62 -11.21
CA LYS A 9 -2.16 10.59 -11.56
C LYS A 9 -1.81 11.24 -12.89
N THR A 10 -2.73 11.15 -13.85
CA THR A 10 -2.59 11.80 -15.16
C THR A 10 -3.34 13.13 -15.14
N ASP A 11 -2.71 14.20 -15.63
CA ASP A 11 -3.35 15.51 -15.78
C ASP A 11 -4.13 15.57 -17.11
N LYS A 12 -5.11 16.46 -17.20
CA LYS A 12 -5.90 16.66 -18.44
C LYS A 12 -5.07 17.03 -19.68
N ARG A 13 -3.82 17.46 -19.48
CA ARG A 13 -2.89 17.89 -20.53
C ARG A 13 -1.98 16.78 -21.04
N THR A 14 -1.79 15.71 -20.27
CA THR A 14 -0.94 14.59 -20.64
C THR A 14 -1.79 13.45 -21.16
N PHE A 15 -1.40 12.84 -22.27
CA PHE A 15 -2.09 11.67 -22.78
C PHE A 15 -1.91 10.49 -21.84
N LEU A 16 -3.01 9.80 -21.52
CA LEU A 16 -3.00 8.62 -20.66
C LEU A 16 -2.06 7.52 -21.19
N CYS A 17 -1.93 7.40 -22.52
CA CYS A 17 -1.02 6.45 -23.17
C CYS A 17 0.46 6.68 -22.78
N HIS A 18 0.88 7.94 -22.65
CA HIS A 18 2.24 8.30 -22.24
C HIS A 18 2.49 7.89 -20.78
N THR A 19 1.53 8.18 -19.91
CA THR A 19 1.62 7.77 -18.49
C THR A 19 1.66 6.26 -18.36
N ILE A 20 0.78 5.53 -19.07
CA ILE A 20 0.80 4.05 -19.07
C ILE A 20 2.14 3.53 -19.57
N HIS A 21 2.71 4.12 -20.63
CA HIS A 21 4.05 3.76 -21.10
C HIS A 21 5.13 3.93 -20.02
N THR A 22 5.13 5.06 -19.30
CA THR A 22 6.05 5.28 -18.17
C THR A 22 5.86 4.21 -17.08
N VAL A 23 4.62 3.80 -16.80
CA VAL A 23 4.32 2.74 -15.83
C VAL A 23 4.83 1.39 -16.30
N ILE A 24 4.65 1.03 -17.58
CA ILE A 24 5.19 -0.19 -18.19
C ILE A 24 6.71 -0.20 -18.09
N ALA A 25 7.37 0.90 -18.46
CA ALA A 25 8.82 1.03 -18.37
C ALA A 25 9.30 0.85 -16.93
N CYS A 26 8.64 1.50 -15.96
CA CYS A 26 8.94 1.33 -14.53
C CYS A 26 8.76 -0.13 -14.08
N ALA A 27 7.68 -0.79 -14.49
CA ALA A 27 7.41 -2.18 -14.14
C ALA A 27 8.47 -3.13 -14.69
N LEU A 28 8.87 -2.95 -15.95
CA LEU A 28 9.95 -3.74 -16.57
C LEU A 28 11.30 -3.48 -15.92
N ILE A 29 11.58 -2.24 -15.50
CA ILE A 29 12.79 -1.91 -14.71
C ILE A 29 12.79 -2.65 -13.37
N ILE A 30 11.65 -2.66 -12.67
CA ILE A 30 11.50 -3.39 -11.41
C ILE A 30 11.74 -4.88 -11.64
N GLN A 31 11.09 -5.47 -12.66
CA GLN A 31 11.32 -6.88 -12.98
C GLN A 31 12.77 -7.14 -13.32
N HIS A 32 13.40 -6.34 -14.18
CA HIS A 32 14.80 -6.56 -14.54
C HIS A 32 15.74 -6.44 -13.33
N SER A 33 15.52 -5.44 -12.47
CA SER A 33 16.38 -5.14 -11.32
C SER A 33 16.21 -6.15 -10.17
N TYR A 34 15.02 -6.73 -10.02
CA TYR A 34 14.65 -7.60 -8.90
C TYR A 34 14.09 -8.96 -9.37
N SER A 35 14.47 -9.42 -10.57
CA SER A 35 14.01 -10.69 -11.19
C SER A 35 14.54 -11.95 -10.52
N SER A 36 15.59 -11.82 -9.72
CA SER A 36 16.18 -12.92 -8.98
C SER A 36 16.84 -12.38 -7.72
N TYR A 37 16.09 -12.38 -6.63
CA TYR A 37 16.68 -12.25 -5.31
C TYR A 37 16.73 -13.63 -4.66
N GLU A 38 17.93 -14.20 -4.58
CA GLU A 38 18.16 -15.46 -3.89
C GLU A 38 18.24 -15.18 -2.39
N THR A 39 17.31 -15.79 -1.64
CA THR A 39 17.28 -15.68 -0.18
C THR A 39 18.24 -16.67 0.46
N ASP A 40 18.60 -16.44 1.72
CA ASP A 40 19.45 -17.36 2.52
C ASP A 40 18.87 -18.78 2.65
N VAL A 41 17.55 -18.92 2.44
CA VAL A 41 16.84 -20.20 2.41
C VAL A 41 16.71 -20.79 1.00
N LYS A 42 17.47 -20.27 0.02
CA LYS A 42 17.53 -20.72 -1.39
C LYS A 42 16.18 -20.63 -2.13
N VAL A 43 15.33 -19.70 -1.73
CA VAL A 43 14.11 -19.37 -2.46
C VAL A 43 14.38 -18.14 -3.33
N ASN A 44 14.14 -18.27 -4.63
CA ASN A 44 14.20 -17.14 -5.56
C ASN A 44 12.92 -16.33 -5.48
N LEU A 45 13.05 -15.10 -4.97
CA LEU A 45 11.95 -14.16 -4.92
C LEU A 45 11.84 -13.41 -6.25
N ARG A 46 10.59 -13.31 -6.71
CA ARG A 46 10.18 -12.54 -7.89
C ARG A 46 8.91 -11.78 -7.55
N VAL A 47 8.76 -10.61 -8.16
CA VAL A 47 7.55 -9.80 -8.02
C VAL A 47 6.57 -10.09 -9.15
N LYS A 48 5.29 -9.84 -8.89
CA LYS A 48 4.22 -9.81 -9.88
C LYS A 48 3.79 -8.37 -10.03
N LEU A 49 3.65 -7.89 -11.26
CA LEU A 49 3.21 -6.52 -11.51
C LEU A 49 1.97 -6.55 -12.39
N ALA A 50 0.90 -5.90 -11.91
CA ALA A 50 -0.34 -5.72 -12.62
C ALA A 50 -0.60 -4.23 -12.83
N ILE A 51 -0.95 -3.85 -14.06
CA ILE A 51 -1.19 -2.46 -14.45
C ILE A 51 -2.63 -2.33 -14.94
N SER A 52 -3.36 -1.39 -14.36
CA SER A 52 -4.69 -1.00 -14.79
C SER A 52 -4.80 0.51 -14.91
N ALA A 53 -5.70 0.99 -15.77
CA ALA A 53 -5.90 2.41 -16.01
C ALA A 53 -7.39 2.77 -16.00
N GLY A 54 -7.71 3.98 -15.55
CA GLY A 54 -9.07 4.49 -15.55
C GLY A 54 -9.34 5.44 -14.40
N ASN A 55 -10.63 5.70 -14.16
CA ASN A 55 -11.07 6.62 -13.11
C ASN A 55 -11.12 5.92 -11.75
N LEU A 56 -10.60 6.61 -10.74
CA LEU A 56 -10.63 6.18 -9.35
C LEU A 56 -11.21 7.28 -8.46
N ILE A 57 -11.78 6.85 -7.35
CA ILE A 57 -12.28 7.69 -6.28
C ILE A 57 -11.34 7.52 -5.09
N PHE A 58 -10.96 8.65 -4.51
CA PHE A 58 -10.25 8.71 -3.25
C PHE A 58 -11.19 9.32 -2.20
N ALA A 59 -11.43 8.61 -1.10
CA ALA A 59 -12.30 9.07 -0.04
C ALA A 59 -11.61 8.96 1.32
N PRO A 60 -11.41 10.08 2.06
CA PRO A 60 -11.02 10.02 3.45
C PRO A 60 -12.20 9.51 4.30
N ILE A 61 -11.89 8.71 5.31
CA ILE A 61 -12.84 8.09 6.22
C ILE A 61 -12.32 8.19 7.66
N GLY A 62 -13.21 8.02 8.63
CA GLY A 62 -12.89 8.17 10.04
C GLY A 62 -13.29 9.53 10.59
N THR A 63 -12.94 9.77 11.86
CA THR A 63 -13.31 10.96 12.62
C THR A 63 -12.21 11.34 13.60
N GLY A 64 -12.04 12.64 13.83
CA GLY A 64 -11.13 13.15 14.85
C GLY A 64 -9.67 12.84 14.55
N ILE A 65 -9.06 11.98 15.37
CA ILE A 65 -7.63 11.63 15.30
C ILE A 65 -7.34 10.34 14.54
N ASP A 66 -8.36 9.53 14.26
CA ASP A 66 -8.22 8.21 13.64
C ASP A 66 -8.76 8.23 12.21
N MET A 67 -8.11 8.99 11.34
CA MET A 67 -8.46 9.08 9.93
C MET A 67 -7.79 7.97 9.13
N ASN A 68 -8.46 7.48 8.10
CA ASN A 68 -7.92 6.61 7.09
C ASN A 68 -8.43 7.05 5.71
N TYR A 69 -8.00 6.39 4.65
CA TYR A 69 -8.52 6.63 3.32
C TYR A 69 -8.82 5.31 2.62
N VAL A 70 -9.77 5.35 1.69
CA VAL A 70 -10.04 4.25 0.77
C VAL A 70 -9.92 4.73 -0.66
N ILE A 71 -9.41 3.85 -1.50
CA ILE A 71 -9.34 4.04 -2.94
C ILE A 71 -10.24 2.99 -3.56
N PHE A 72 -11.12 3.42 -4.44
CA PHE A 72 -12.05 2.54 -5.12
C PHE A 72 -12.24 2.97 -6.57
N GLY A 73 -12.51 2.01 -7.43
CA GLY A 73 -12.77 2.24 -8.84
C GLY A 73 -12.43 1.00 -9.65
N LEU A 74 -12.88 0.99 -10.90
CA LEU A 74 -12.60 -0.09 -11.83
C LEU A 74 -11.09 -0.44 -11.90
N PRO A 75 -10.14 0.53 -11.92
CA PRO A 75 -8.72 0.20 -12.00
C PRO A 75 -8.19 -0.59 -10.81
N VAL A 76 -8.75 -0.39 -9.60
CA VAL A 76 -8.32 -1.12 -8.40
C VAL A 76 -8.82 -2.57 -8.45
N ILE A 77 -10.06 -2.76 -8.92
CA ILE A 77 -10.69 -4.09 -9.05
C ILE A 77 -9.96 -4.90 -10.11
N GLU A 78 -9.78 -4.33 -11.30
CA GLU A 78 -9.10 -4.98 -12.42
C GLU A 78 -7.62 -5.24 -12.12
N ALA A 79 -6.91 -4.33 -11.44
CA ALA A 79 -5.52 -4.57 -11.05
C ALA A 79 -5.39 -5.78 -10.10
N LYS A 80 -6.32 -5.93 -9.14
CA LYS A 80 -6.34 -7.09 -8.25
C LYS A 80 -6.67 -8.39 -9.00
N ALA A 81 -7.64 -8.34 -9.91
CA ALA A 81 -7.98 -9.49 -10.76
C ALA A 81 -6.77 -9.90 -11.61
N ALA A 82 -6.12 -8.95 -12.28
CA ALA A 82 -4.93 -9.18 -13.09
C ALA A 82 -3.75 -9.72 -12.27
N GLU A 83 -3.54 -9.24 -11.03
CA GLU A 83 -2.51 -9.77 -10.13
C GLU A 83 -2.74 -11.25 -9.81
N SER A 84 -3.99 -11.64 -9.56
CA SER A 84 -4.33 -13.04 -9.25
C SER A 84 -4.02 -14.03 -10.38
N VAL A 85 -4.11 -13.57 -11.64
CA VAL A 85 -3.78 -14.34 -12.84
C VAL A 85 -2.32 -14.13 -13.28
N CYS A 86 -1.59 -13.22 -12.64
CA CYS A 86 -0.20 -12.91 -13.00
C CYS A 86 0.76 -13.98 -12.46
N THR A 87 1.69 -14.43 -13.30
CA THR A 87 2.75 -15.36 -12.86
C THR A 87 3.98 -14.59 -12.36
N SER A 88 4.81 -15.25 -11.54
CA SER A 88 5.97 -14.61 -10.93
C SER A 88 7.01 -14.19 -11.96
N GLY A 89 7.32 -12.88 -12.03
CA GLY A 89 8.22 -12.30 -13.03
C GLY A 89 7.52 -11.69 -14.24
N GLU A 90 6.18 -11.72 -14.30
CA GLU A 90 5.42 -11.08 -15.38
C GLU A 90 5.01 -9.63 -15.07
N VAL A 91 4.83 -8.85 -16.14
CA VAL A 91 4.11 -7.58 -16.14
C VAL A 91 2.84 -7.78 -16.95
N LYS A 92 1.68 -7.73 -16.27
CA LYS A 92 0.37 -7.98 -16.87
C LYS A 92 -0.46 -6.70 -16.90
N LEU A 93 -1.08 -6.41 -18.04
CA LEU A 93 -1.97 -5.28 -18.26
C LEU A 93 -3.40 -5.77 -18.37
N THR A 94 -4.32 -4.97 -17.83
CA THR A 94 -5.76 -5.14 -18.03
C THR A 94 -6.18 -4.62 -19.40
N ALA A 95 -7.33 -5.07 -19.90
CA ALA A 95 -7.87 -4.63 -21.18
C ALA A 95 -8.07 -3.10 -21.23
N THR A 96 -8.46 -2.47 -20.12
CA THR A 96 -8.62 -1.02 -20.00
C THR A 96 -7.30 -0.27 -20.17
N ALA A 97 -6.21 -0.76 -19.58
CA ALA A 97 -4.88 -0.18 -19.79
C ALA A 97 -4.36 -0.43 -21.21
N TRP A 98 -4.54 -1.65 -21.73
CA TRP A 98 -4.08 -2.02 -23.07
C TRP A 98 -4.78 -1.25 -24.18
N GLY A 99 -6.07 -0.92 -24.02
CA GLY A 99 -6.83 -0.13 -24.99
C GLY A 99 -6.27 1.27 -25.27
N HIS A 100 -5.40 1.78 -24.40
CA HIS A 100 -4.69 3.05 -24.60
C HIS A 100 -3.27 2.90 -25.17
N CYS A 101 -2.81 1.66 -25.37
CA CYS A 101 -1.46 1.36 -25.86
C CYS A 101 -1.48 1.02 -27.36
N TYR A 102 -0.45 1.45 -28.08
CA TYR A 102 -0.23 1.01 -29.46
C TYR A 102 0.56 -0.29 -29.46
N SER A 103 -0.03 -1.35 -30.03
CA SER A 103 0.55 -2.71 -30.05
C SER A 103 1.95 -2.77 -30.66
N ARG A 104 2.23 -1.93 -31.67
CA ARG A 104 3.54 -1.82 -32.32
C ARG A 104 4.68 -1.50 -31.35
N ASN A 105 4.41 -0.80 -30.26
CA ASN A 105 5.43 -0.31 -29.34
C ASN A 105 5.95 -1.39 -28.37
N TYR A 106 5.31 -2.55 -28.31
CA TYR A 106 5.57 -3.55 -27.28
C TYR A 106 5.63 -4.97 -27.84
N ASP A 107 6.58 -5.75 -27.33
CA ASP A 107 6.53 -7.21 -27.44
C ASP A 107 5.54 -7.73 -26.38
N HIS A 108 4.43 -8.28 -26.84
CA HIS A 108 3.28 -8.59 -26.00
C HIS A 108 2.63 -9.92 -26.37
N LEU A 109 1.95 -10.53 -25.39
CA LEU A 109 1.15 -11.73 -25.56
C LEU A 109 -0.25 -11.47 -25.00
N VAL A 110 -1.25 -11.57 -25.87
CA VAL A 110 -2.67 -11.44 -25.50
C VAL A 110 -3.18 -12.81 -25.06
N HIS A 111 -3.80 -12.86 -23.89
CA HIS A 111 -4.40 -14.06 -23.32
C HIS A 111 -5.91 -14.11 -23.65
N GLU A 112 -6.50 -15.30 -23.58
CA GLU A 112 -7.94 -15.51 -23.86
C GLU A 112 -8.87 -14.76 -22.90
N ASP A 113 -8.39 -14.46 -21.69
CA ASP A 113 -9.10 -13.71 -20.66
C ASP A 113 -9.09 -12.18 -20.88
N GLY A 114 -8.48 -11.71 -21.98
CA GLY A 114 -8.37 -10.29 -22.32
C GLY A 114 -7.23 -9.55 -21.63
N HIS A 115 -6.45 -10.21 -20.76
CA HIS A 115 -5.23 -9.63 -20.21
C HIS A 115 -4.08 -9.71 -21.20
N VAL A 116 -3.11 -8.80 -21.07
CA VAL A 116 -1.95 -8.73 -21.96
C VAL A 116 -0.66 -8.77 -21.14
N THR A 117 0.22 -9.72 -21.42
CA THR A 117 1.55 -9.76 -20.81
C THR A 117 2.52 -8.97 -21.69
N ILE A 118 3.27 -8.04 -21.09
CA ILE A 118 4.31 -7.26 -21.77
C ILE A 118 5.67 -7.84 -21.43
N ARG A 119 6.45 -8.18 -22.46
CA ARG A 119 7.81 -8.72 -22.31
C ARG A 119 8.88 -7.65 -22.44
N SER A 120 8.73 -6.77 -23.44
CA SER A 120 9.69 -5.69 -23.66
C SER A 120 9.05 -4.50 -24.39
N ILE A 121 9.70 -3.34 -24.27
CA ILE A 121 9.37 -2.15 -25.03
C ILE A 121 10.23 -2.15 -26.30
N LEU A 122 9.59 -2.01 -27.45
CA LEU A 122 10.24 -1.93 -28.77
C LEU A 122 10.47 -0.49 -29.20
N TYR A 123 9.47 0.38 -28.99
CA TYR A 123 9.50 1.79 -29.39
C TYR A 123 8.93 2.69 -28.29
N ASP A 124 9.52 3.88 -28.09
CA ASP A 124 9.05 4.87 -27.13
C ASP A 124 8.00 5.80 -27.78
N PRO A 125 6.75 5.88 -27.29
CA PRO A 125 5.73 6.78 -27.79
C PRO A 125 6.02 8.26 -27.54
N HIS A 126 6.98 8.61 -26.67
CA HIS A 126 7.36 10.00 -26.42
C HIS A 126 8.30 10.56 -27.50
N GLU A 127 8.99 9.68 -28.24
CA GLU A 127 9.89 10.10 -29.30
C GLU A 127 9.11 10.40 -30.59
N SER A 128 9.46 11.50 -31.26
CA SER A 128 8.87 11.88 -32.55
C SER A 128 9.25 10.90 -33.67
N ASP A 129 10.39 10.21 -33.55
CA ASP A 129 10.89 9.22 -34.49
C ASP A 129 10.55 7.79 -34.02
N VAL A 130 9.33 7.34 -34.30
CA VAL A 130 8.82 5.99 -33.94
C VAL A 130 9.57 4.82 -34.65
N THR A 131 10.67 5.11 -35.34
CA THR A 131 11.51 4.14 -36.03
C THR A 131 12.77 3.78 -35.25
N LYS A 132 13.14 4.54 -34.21
CA LYS A 132 14.32 4.24 -33.39
C LYS A 132 13.99 3.14 -32.37
N PRO A 133 14.75 2.04 -32.33
CA PRO A 133 14.54 1.00 -31.34
C PRO A 133 14.85 1.54 -29.94
N PHE A 134 14.07 1.12 -28.96
CA PHE A 134 14.25 1.51 -27.57
C PHE A 134 15.66 1.15 -27.07
N LEU A 135 16.44 2.15 -26.62
CA LEU A 135 17.85 2.00 -26.21
C LEU A 135 18.06 1.17 -24.91
N GLY A 136 17.01 0.55 -24.40
CA GLY A 136 17.04 -0.28 -23.20
C GLY A 136 17.10 0.53 -21.89
N PHE A 137 17.03 -0.19 -20.77
CA PHE A 137 16.87 0.43 -19.45
C PHE A 137 18.17 0.88 -18.78
N GLY A 138 19.34 0.65 -19.40
CA GLY A 138 20.65 0.83 -18.75
C GLY A 138 20.94 2.25 -18.26
N ASN A 139 20.46 3.29 -18.96
CA ASN A 139 20.61 4.68 -18.51
C ASN A 139 19.63 5.03 -17.39
N MET A 140 18.37 4.58 -17.49
CA MET A 140 17.36 4.78 -16.45
C MET A 140 17.74 4.09 -15.14
N ILE A 141 18.20 2.84 -15.18
CA ILE A 141 18.62 2.09 -13.99
C ILE A 141 19.79 2.80 -13.29
N ARG A 142 20.76 3.32 -14.04
CA ARG A 142 21.89 4.08 -13.47
C ARG A 142 21.44 5.38 -12.79
N GLN A 143 20.44 6.06 -13.34
CA GLN A 143 19.87 7.26 -12.73
C GLN A 143 19.10 6.95 -11.43
N VAL A 144 18.42 5.81 -11.35
CA VAL A 144 17.67 5.40 -10.15
C VAL A 144 18.59 4.91 -9.03
N LYS A 145 19.69 4.20 -9.33
CA LYS A 145 20.60 3.66 -8.31
C LYS A 145 21.44 4.71 -7.59
N LYS A 146 21.84 5.80 -8.25
CA LYS A 146 22.64 6.89 -7.65
C LYS A 146 22.02 7.53 -6.39
N PRO A 147 20.73 7.92 -6.38
CA PRO A 147 20.12 8.53 -5.20
C PRO A 147 19.87 7.54 -4.05
N LEU A 148 19.56 6.27 -4.35
CA LEU A 148 19.24 5.26 -3.32
C LEU A 148 20.38 5.08 -2.31
N ASN A 149 21.63 4.96 -2.78
CA ASN A 149 22.81 4.79 -1.92
C ASN A 149 23.08 6.00 -1.02
N ASN A 150 22.69 7.21 -1.46
CA ASN A 150 22.87 8.42 -0.66
C ASN A 150 21.82 8.54 0.47
N ILE A 151 20.67 7.87 0.33
CA ILE A 151 19.54 8.00 1.26
C ILE A 151 19.64 7.04 2.43
N GLU A 152 20.21 5.85 2.24
CA GLU A 152 20.45 4.90 3.35
C GLU A 152 21.30 5.55 4.46
N ASN A 153 22.25 6.40 4.06
CA ASN A 153 23.09 7.20 4.97
C ASN A 153 22.37 8.43 5.56
N LEU A 154 21.19 8.80 5.08
CA LEU A 154 20.43 9.99 5.50
C LEU A 154 19.52 9.72 6.70
N THR A 155 19.19 8.45 6.94
CA THR A 155 18.28 7.99 8.00
C THR A 155 18.77 8.40 9.39
N ASP A 156 20.09 8.40 9.61
CA ASP A 156 20.70 8.83 10.87
C ASP A 156 20.67 10.36 11.07
N TYR A 157 20.59 11.16 9.99
CA TYR A 157 20.62 12.62 10.07
C TYR A 157 19.25 13.26 10.30
N LEU A 158 18.16 12.63 9.83
CA LEU A 158 16.80 13.18 9.98
C LEU A 158 16.23 13.01 11.39
N CYS A 159 16.74 12.06 12.17
CA CYS A 159 16.32 11.80 13.55
C CYS A 159 17.06 12.66 14.60
N ASP A 160 18.19 13.27 14.24
CA ASP A 160 19.05 13.99 15.18
C ASP A 160 18.83 15.51 15.04
N SER A 161 17.70 16.01 15.56
CA SER A 161 17.36 17.45 15.57
C SER A 161 18.23 18.29 16.51
N SER A 162 19.31 17.72 17.07
CA SER A 162 20.12 18.27 18.15
C SER A 162 21.43 18.93 17.69
N LYS A 163 21.78 18.86 16.41
CA LYS A 163 23.02 19.45 15.87
C LYS A 163 22.72 20.64 14.96
N SER A 164 23.52 21.70 15.11
CA SER A 164 23.51 22.88 14.23
C SER A 164 23.68 22.43 12.78
N ILE A 165 22.61 22.56 11.99
CA ILE A 165 22.58 22.11 10.60
C ILE A 165 23.51 23.01 9.77
N SER A 166 24.56 22.45 9.20
CA SER A 166 25.43 23.22 8.29
C SER A 166 24.70 23.52 6.98
N ALA A 167 25.07 24.60 6.29
CA ALA A 167 24.49 24.94 4.98
C ALA A 167 24.62 23.80 3.94
N MET A 168 25.67 22.99 4.06
CA MET A 168 25.90 21.82 3.21
C MET A 168 24.89 20.69 3.50
N ASP A 169 24.46 20.52 4.76
CA ASP A 169 23.49 19.52 5.16
C ASP A 169 22.07 19.88 4.71
N VAL A 170 21.74 21.17 4.69
CA VAL A 170 20.46 21.66 4.12
C VAL A 170 20.38 21.36 2.62
N ILE A 171 21.47 21.57 1.88
CA ILE A 171 21.52 21.29 0.45
C ILE A 171 21.36 19.79 0.18
N LYS A 172 22.11 18.94 0.90
CA LYS A 172 21.99 17.47 0.78
C LYS A 172 20.60 16.97 1.16
N LYS A 173 19.99 17.53 2.21
CA LYS A 173 18.61 17.24 2.62
C LYS A 173 17.63 17.60 1.50
N ASN A 174 17.76 18.79 0.89
CA ASN A 174 16.91 19.20 -0.22
C ASN A 174 17.10 18.31 -1.46
N GLU A 175 18.33 17.92 -1.77
CA GLU A 175 18.62 16.97 -2.86
C GLU A 175 17.99 15.59 -2.63
N ALA A 176 18.04 15.08 -1.40
CA ALA A 176 17.39 13.81 -1.05
C ALA A 176 15.85 13.93 -1.08
N LEU A 177 15.30 15.03 -0.57
CA LEU A 177 13.86 15.31 -0.57
C LEU A 177 13.31 15.59 -1.97
N ASN A 178 14.14 16.00 -2.94
CA ASN A 178 13.73 16.22 -4.33
C ASN A 178 13.15 14.97 -5.01
N LEU A 179 13.51 13.77 -4.54
CA LEU A 179 12.91 12.52 -5.01
C LEU A 179 11.41 12.45 -4.71
N ARG A 180 10.96 13.15 -3.67
CA ARG A 180 9.56 13.27 -3.30
C ARG A 180 9.21 14.72 -2.98
N LYS A 181 9.09 15.52 -4.04
CA LYS A 181 8.67 16.95 -3.99
C LYS A 181 7.41 17.19 -3.15
N THR A 182 6.52 16.20 -3.01
CA THR A 182 5.34 16.29 -2.15
C THR A 182 5.67 16.56 -0.68
N ILE A 183 6.84 16.13 -0.18
CA ILE A 183 7.27 16.42 1.20
C ILE A 183 7.55 17.92 1.34
N LEU A 184 8.28 18.50 0.39
CA LEU A 184 8.58 19.94 0.36
C LEU A 184 7.29 20.77 0.27
N LEU A 185 6.35 20.37 -0.60
CA LEU A 185 5.04 21.02 -0.71
C LEU A 185 4.21 20.92 0.57
N ALA A 186 4.36 19.83 1.34
CA ALA A 186 3.64 19.66 2.60
C ALA A 186 4.23 20.54 3.72
N GLU A 187 5.56 20.71 3.73
CA GLU A 187 6.28 21.61 4.62
C GLU A 187 5.91 23.07 4.34
N GLU A 188 5.93 23.48 3.06
CA GLU A 188 5.51 24.83 2.62
C GLU A 188 4.07 25.15 3.01
N ARG A 189 3.17 24.16 2.96
CA ARG A 189 1.74 24.33 3.30
C ARG A 189 1.44 24.14 4.79
N ASN A 190 2.43 23.78 5.60
CA ASN A 190 2.29 23.50 7.03
C ASN A 190 1.14 22.53 7.39
N ILE A 191 0.92 21.51 6.55
CA ILE A 191 -0.16 20.52 6.74
C ILE A 191 0.23 19.35 7.66
N GLY A 192 1.40 19.43 8.31
CA GLY A 192 1.96 18.36 9.14
C GLY A 192 1.04 17.91 10.26
N SER A 193 0.33 18.84 10.91
CA SER A 193 -0.62 18.55 11.98
C SER A 193 -1.87 17.80 11.48
N GLU A 194 -2.32 18.08 10.25
CA GLU A 194 -3.52 17.47 9.67
C GLU A 194 -3.25 16.03 9.22
N ILE A 195 -2.10 15.79 8.59
CA ILE A 195 -1.73 14.47 8.08
C ILE A 195 -1.40 13.46 9.19
N ARG A 196 -1.05 13.93 10.39
CA ARG A 196 -0.82 13.08 11.57
C ARG A 196 -2.02 12.21 11.92
N LYS A 197 -3.24 12.65 11.59
CA LYS A 197 -4.48 11.88 11.81
C LYS A 197 -4.56 10.58 11.00
N PHE A 198 -3.71 10.43 9.97
CA PHE A 198 -3.64 9.23 9.13
C PHE A 198 -2.54 8.26 9.56
N MET A 199 -1.80 8.58 10.63
CA MET A 199 -0.77 7.70 11.14
C MET A 199 -1.34 6.77 12.22
N ILE A 200 -0.86 5.54 12.24
CA ILE A 200 -1.23 4.61 13.30
C ILE A 200 -0.65 5.06 14.65
N ARG A 201 -1.36 4.74 15.73
CA ARG A 201 -1.00 5.18 17.10
C ARG A 201 0.40 4.80 17.54
N PRO A 202 0.91 3.56 17.35
CA PRO A 202 2.28 3.21 17.73
C PRO A 202 3.34 4.10 17.07
N VAL A 203 3.13 4.50 15.82
CA VAL A 203 4.06 5.40 15.11
C VAL A 203 3.94 6.81 15.66
N LEU A 204 2.71 7.31 15.85
CA LEU A 204 2.48 8.63 16.46
C LEU A 204 3.15 8.76 17.83
N THR A 205 2.97 7.77 18.70
CA THR A 205 3.57 7.76 20.04
C THR A 205 5.10 7.84 19.99
N GLN A 206 5.75 7.15 19.05
CA GLN A 206 7.20 7.23 18.90
C GLN A 206 7.68 8.58 18.35
N ILE A 207 6.95 9.14 17.39
CA ILE A 207 7.27 10.48 16.89
C ILE A 207 7.14 11.52 18.01
N ASP A 208 6.09 11.44 18.82
CA ASP A 208 5.86 12.38 19.93
C ASP A 208 6.88 12.21 21.06
N ALA A 209 7.31 10.97 21.30
CA ALA A 209 8.38 10.65 22.24
C ALA A 209 9.79 11.00 21.71
N HIS A 210 9.92 11.49 20.47
CA HIS A 210 11.20 11.74 19.80
C HIS A 210 12.11 10.49 19.79
N GLN A 211 11.49 9.31 19.64
CA GLN A 211 12.20 8.03 19.60
C GLN A 211 12.36 7.52 18.17
N PRO A 212 13.48 6.84 17.86
CA PRO A 212 13.69 6.19 16.57
C PRO A 212 12.56 5.19 16.25
N LEU A 213 12.10 5.17 15.00
CA LEU A 213 11.03 4.27 14.56
C LEU A 213 11.49 2.81 14.51
N GLU A 214 12.81 2.58 14.48
CA GLU A 214 13.46 1.28 14.54
C GLU A 214 13.11 0.53 15.83
N TYR A 215 12.73 1.24 16.90
CA TYR A 215 12.25 0.63 18.16
C TYR A 215 10.87 -0.04 18.03
N LEU A 216 10.16 0.21 16.93
CA LEU A 216 8.94 -0.52 16.59
C LEU A 216 9.24 -1.83 15.85
N THR A 217 10.49 -2.06 15.44
CA THR A 217 10.91 -3.28 14.77
C THR A 217 11.17 -4.37 15.80
N GLU A 218 10.27 -5.36 15.86
CA GLU A 218 10.40 -6.50 16.79
C GLU A 218 9.66 -7.74 16.27
N MET A 219 10.12 -8.92 16.70
CA MET A 219 9.35 -10.15 16.63
C MET A 219 8.47 -10.26 17.87
N ARG A 220 7.16 -10.35 17.69
CA ARG A 220 6.22 -10.26 18.79
C ARG A 220 5.04 -11.22 18.62
N GLN A 221 4.58 -11.79 19.74
CA GLN A 221 3.32 -12.49 19.77
C GLN A 221 2.17 -11.47 19.77
N VAL A 222 1.30 -11.55 18.77
CA VAL A 222 0.13 -10.66 18.65
C VAL A 222 -1.11 -11.49 18.32
N SER A 223 -2.29 -10.90 18.55
CA SER A 223 -3.55 -11.43 18.01
C SER A 223 -4.02 -10.57 16.85
N ILE A 224 -4.17 -11.20 15.68
CA ILE A 224 -4.60 -10.58 14.43
C ILE A 224 -6.09 -10.82 14.24
N LEU A 225 -6.82 -9.74 13.98
CA LEU A 225 -8.22 -9.74 13.56
C LEU A 225 -8.28 -9.23 12.12
N PHE A 226 -8.75 -10.08 11.21
CA PHE A 226 -9.14 -9.69 9.87
C PHE A 226 -10.65 -9.67 9.79
N ILE A 227 -11.22 -8.49 9.57
CA ILE A 227 -12.66 -8.28 9.42
C ILE A 227 -12.94 -8.06 7.94
N THR A 228 -13.86 -8.82 7.38
CA THR A 228 -14.42 -8.56 6.06
C THR A 228 -15.90 -8.25 6.20
N LEU A 229 -16.37 -7.22 5.49
CA LEU A 229 -17.80 -6.93 5.38
C LEU A 229 -18.17 -6.79 3.91
N LYS A 230 -19.33 -7.35 3.57
CA LYS A 230 -19.92 -7.25 2.25
C LYS A 230 -21.11 -6.30 2.32
N PRO A 231 -21.03 -5.11 1.72
CA PRO A 231 -22.17 -4.22 1.60
C PRO A 231 -23.14 -4.75 0.55
N LYS A 232 -24.43 -4.45 0.73
CA LYS A 232 -25.47 -4.62 -0.28
C LYS A 232 -25.16 -3.75 -1.48
N ASP A 233 -25.70 -4.12 -2.65
CA ASP A 233 -25.58 -3.29 -3.85
C ASP A 233 -26.20 -1.91 -3.58
N CYS A 234 -25.36 -0.88 -3.71
CA CYS A 234 -25.72 0.49 -3.40
C CYS A 234 -24.92 1.48 -4.27
N SER A 235 -25.34 2.74 -4.25
CA SER A 235 -24.62 3.82 -4.92
C SER A 235 -23.29 4.14 -4.25
N PHE A 236 -22.35 4.77 -4.98
CA PHE A 236 -21.04 5.09 -4.41
C PHE A 236 -21.08 5.94 -3.13
N PRO A 237 -21.90 7.01 -3.03
CA PRO A 237 -21.99 7.77 -1.78
C PRO A 237 -22.43 6.90 -0.60
N GLN A 238 -23.41 6.01 -0.82
CA GLN A 238 -23.88 5.08 0.20
C GLN A 238 -22.80 4.08 0.61
N LEU A 239 -22.05 3.52 -0.35
CA LEU A 239 -20.92 2.64 -0.08
C LEU A 239 -19.91 3.33 0.84
N ILE A 240 -19.49 4.56 0.51
CA ILE A 240 -18.53 5.32 1.34
C ILE A 240 -19.10 5.59 2.74
N THR A 241 -20.39 5.88 2.87
CA THR A 241 -21.05 6.03 4.18
C THR A 241 -21.01 4.73 4.98
N ILE A 242 -21.31 3.57 4.37
CA ILE A 242 -21.25 2.25 5.03
C ILE A 242 -19.82 1.95 5.47
N VAL A 243 -18.83 2.15 4.58
CA VAL A 243 -17.41 1.95 4.90
C VAL A 243 -16.98 2.86 6.05
N ASN A 244 -17.32 4.14 6.01
CA ASN A 244 -16.99 5.09 7.06
C ASN A 244 -17.61 4.71 8.41
N ASN A 245 -18.90 4.37 8.44
CA ASN A 245 -19.60 4.00 9.68
C ASN A 245 -19.04 2.69 10.25
N SER A 246 -18.78 1.69 9.41
CA SER A 246 -18.17 0.42 9.85
C SER A 246 -16.76 0.62 10.41
N TYR A 247 -15.96 1.49 9.79
CA TYR A 247 -14.63 1.83 10.26
C TYR A 247 -14.66 2.57 11.61
N GLN A 248 -15.54 3.57 11.76
CA GLN A 248 -15.71 4.31 13.03
C GLN A 248 -16.13 3.40 14.19
N ILE A 249 -17.13 2.54 13.98
CA ILE A 249 -17.59 1.56 14.98
C ILE A 249 -16.45 0.60 15.35
N THR A 250 -15.70 0.14 14.36
CA THR A 250 -14.56 -0.76 14.57
C THR A 250 -13.48 -0.06 15.41
N CYS A 251 -13.07 1.15 15.05
CA CYS A 251 -12.13 1.96 15.81
C CYS A 251 -12.58 2.12 17.27
N GLU A 252 -13.83 2.52 17.52
CA GLU A 252 -14.35 2.73 18.87
C GLU A 252 -14.24 1.48 19.74
N ILE A 253 -14.66 0.32 19.23
CA ILE A 253 -14.63 -0.96 19.97
C ILE A 253 -13.19 -1.43 20.21
N VAL A 254 -12.33 -1.32 19.19
CA VAL A 254 -10.95 -1.78 19.23
C VAL A 254 -10.14 -0.95 20.24
N TYR A 255 -10.29 0.37 20.22
CA TYR A 255 -9.54 1.25 21.10
C TYR A 255 -9.95 1.14 22.57
N LYS A 256 -11.24 0.88 22.85
CA LYS A 256 -11.71 0.56 24.21
C LYS A 256 -11.07 -0.70 24.79
N SER A 257 -10.56 -1.57 23.93
CA SER A 257 -9.95 -2.84 24.31
C SER A 257 -8.43 -2.86 24.08
N MET A 258 -7.81 -1.68 23.98
CA MET A 258 -6.37 -1.53 23.77
C MET A 258 -5.84 -2.22 22.50
N GLY A 259 -6.68 -2.37 21.46
CA GLY A 259 -6.23 -2.81 20.14
C GLY A 259 -5.84 -1.64 19.24
N CYS A 260 -5.28 -1.94 18.07
CA CYS A 260 -4.96 -0.95 17.05
C CYS A 260 -5.55 -1.35 15.71
N VAL A 261 -6.27 -0.43 15.05
CA VAL A 261 -6.64 -0.59 13.63
C VAL A 261 -5.42 -0.19 12.80
N ASN A 262 -4.97 -1.08 11.91
CA ASN A 262 -3.76 -0.86 11.13
C ASN A 262 -4.07 -0.38 9.71
N LYS A 263 -4.92 -1.14 8.99
CA LYS A 263 -5.25 -0.86 7.60
C LYS A 263 -6.72 -1.14 7.34
N ILE A 264 -7.29 -0.36 6.43
CA ILE A 264 -8.58 -0.61 5.81
C ILE A 264 -8.38 -0.58 4.30
N ILE A 265 -8.97 -1.55 3.61
CA ILE A 265 -8.88 -1.66 2.16
C ILE A 265 -10.26 -2.01 1.63
N LEU A 266 -10.66 -1.34 0.55
CA LEU A 266 -11.92 -1.60 -0.15
C LEU A 266 -11.59 -2.30 -1.47
N PHE A 267 -12.00 -3.56 -1.61
CA PHE A 267 -11.76 -4.40 -2.78
C PHE A 267 -13.08 -4.96 -3.31
N ASP A 268 -13.45 -4.63 -4.55
CA ASP A 268 -14.59 -5.25 -5.22
C ASP A 268 -15.87 -5.30 -4.35
N LYS A 269 -16.18 -4.13 -3.77
CA LYS A 269 -17.23 -3.90 -2.76
C LYS A 269 -16.97 -4.51 -1.38
N ASP A 270 -16.13 -5.52 -1.22
CA ASP A 270 -15.75 -6.04 0.10
C ASP A 270 -14.78 -5.08 0.82
N VAL A 271 -15.11 -4.71 2.05
CA VAL A 271 -14.17 -3.99 2.92
C VAL A 271 -13.37 -5.02 3.70
N MET A 272 -12.08 -4.78 3.84
CA MET A 272 -11.17 -5.51 4.71
C MET A 272 -10.60 -4.54 5.74
N ILE A 273 -10.72 -4.87 7.03
CA ILE A 273 -10.09 -4.13 8.13
C ILE A 273 -9.14 -5.06 8.86
N LEU A 274 -7.88 -4.61 9.00
CA LEU A 274 -6.85 -5.29 9.78
C LEU A 274 -6.71 -4.64 11.15
N VAL A 275 -6.95 -5.43 12.19
CA VAL A 275 -6.82 -5.05 13.60
C VAL A 275 -5.78 -5.92 14.28
N ILE A 276 -5.00 -5.31 15.18
CA ILE A 276 -3.90 -5.96 15.89
C ILE A 276 -4.04 -5.71 17.39
N PHE A 277 -3.95 -6.77 18.19
CA PHE A 277 -3.83 -6.72 19.64
C PHE A 277 -2.43 -7.18 20.07
N GLY A 278 -1.92 -6.56 21.13
CA GLY A 278 -0.62 -6.89 21.68
C GLY A 278 0.56 -6.16 21.07
N LEU A 279 0.34 -5.04 20.38
CA LEU A 279 1.44 -4.16 19.95
C LEU A 279 2.15 -3.52 21.16
N ARG A 280 3.37 -3.02 20.94
CA ARG A 280 4.12 -2.24 21.95
C ARG A 280 3.28 -1.04 22.45
N GLY A 281 3.22 -0.86 23.77
CA GLY A 281 2.35 0.15 24.41
C GLY A 281 0.90 -0.31 24.62
N PHE A 282 0.50 -1.42 24.01
CA PHE A 282 -0.86 -1.97 24.02
C PHE A 282 -0.91 -3.43 24.52
N LYS A 283 0.17 -3.89 25.20
CA LYS A 283 0.27 -5.27 25.69
C LYS A 283 -0.65 -5.47 26.89
N HIS A 284 -1.39 -6.57 26.89
CA HIS A 284 -2.27 -6.95 28.00
C HIS A 284 -2.19 -8.47 28.24
N GLU A 285 -2.42 -8.92 29.47
CA GLU A 285 -2.30 -10.35 29.83
C GLU A 285 -3.28 -11.23 29.04
N SER A 286 -4.50 -10.71 28.78
CA SER A 286 -5.58 -11.45 28.09
C SER A 286 -5.86 -10.97 26.66
N GLU A 287 -4.83 -10.76 25.84
CA GLU A 287 -4.97 -10.28 24.45
C GLU A 287 -5.91 -11.14 23.59
N ALA A 288 -5.79 -12.46 23.67
CA ALA A 288 -6.65 -13.36 22.90
C ALA A 288 -8.13 -13.25 23.32
N GLN A 289 -8.39 -13.06 24.62
CA GLN A 289 -9.74 -12.86 25.14
C GLN A 289 -10.31 -11.50 24.71
N ALA A 290 -9.51 -10.44 24.78
CA ALA A 290 -9.89 -9.11 24.31
C ALA A 290 -10.20 -9.12 22.81
N ALA A 291 -9.33 -9.76 22.02
CA ALA A 291 -9.51 -9.99 20.60
C ALA A 291 -10.84 -10.69 20.27
N LEU A 292 -11.18 -11.78 20.97
CA LEU A 292 -12.45 -12.50 20.78
C LEU A 292 -13.66 -11.65 21.16
N LYS A 293 -13.61 -10.96 22.30
CA LYS A 293 -14.70 -10.09 22.76
C LYS A 293 -14.91 -8.91 21.79
N CYS A 294 -13.83 -8.30 21.30
CA CYS A 294 -13.87 -7.29 20.26
C CYS A 294 -14.50 -7.81 18.99
N ALA A 295 -14.04 -8.96 18.48
CA ALA A 295 -14.58 -9.55 17.26
C ALA A 295 -16.09 -9.78 17.37
N TYR A 296 -16.57 -10.32 18.49
CA TYR A 296 -18.00 -10.50 18.72
C TYR A 296 -18.77 -9.18 18.69
N ASN A 297 -18.30 -8.16 19.41
CA ASN A 297 -18.94 -6.85 19.45
C ASN A 297 -18.93 -6.15 18.09
N ILE A 298 -17.81 -6.23 17.35
CA ILE A 298 -17.67 -5.68 16.00
C ILE A 298 -18.65 -6.38 15.07
N LYS A 299 -18.68 -7.72 15.06
CA LYS A 299 -19.61 -8.49 14.21
C LYS A 299 -21.05 -8.08 14.50
N LYS A 300 -21.44 -8.01 15.78
CA LYS A 300 -22.79 -7.60 16.20
C LYS A 300 -23.14 -6.19 15.73
N SER A 301 -22.28 -5.20 16.00
CA SER A 301 -22.57 -3.79 15.69
C SER A 301 -22.50 -3.49 14.20
N VAL A 302 -21.53 -4.05 13.47
CA VAL A 302 -21.37 -3.83 12.03
C VAL A 302 -22.46 -4.57 11.24
N SER A 303 -22.87 -5.76 11.66
CA SER A 303 -23.99 -6.47 11.00
C SER A 303 -25.34 -5.77 11.21
N ALA A 304 -25.46 -4.93 12.24
CA ALA A 304 -26.67 -4.14 12.50
C ALA A 304 -26.75 -2.85 11.66
N LEU A 305 -25.68 -2.48 10.95
CA LEU A 305 -25.70 -1.35 10.04
C LEU A 305 -26.59 -1.65 8.82
N ASP A 306 -27.42 -0.67 8.46
CA ASP A 306 -28.17 -0.77 7.21
C ASP A 306 -27.19 -0.78 6.01
N GLY A 307 -27.54 -1.57 5.00
CA GLY A 307 -26.69 -1.78 3.83
C GLY A 307 -25.56 -2.79 4.02
N VAL A 308 -25.38 -3.42 5.20
CA VAL A 308 -24.44 -4.54 5.36
C VAL A 308 -25.17 -5.87 5.11
N GLN A 309 -24.63 -6.71 4.22
CA GLN A 309 -25.16 -8.03 3.91
C GLN A 309 -24.55 -9.09 4.81
N GLU A 310 -23.23 -9.05 4.98
CA GLU A 310 -22.47 -10.10 5.63
C GLU A 310 -21.24 -9.53 6.33
N VAL A 311 -20.86 -10.12 7.47
CA VAL A 311 -19.63 -9.80 8.19
C VAL A 311 -18.97 -11.09 8.64
N SER A 312 -17.72 -11.29 8.21
CA SER A 312 -16.88 -12.41 8.63
C SER A 312 -15.61 -11.91 9.29
N ILE A 313 -15.12 -12.64 10.29
CA ILE A 313 -13.95 -12.27 11.07
C ILE A 313 -13.05 -13.50 11.26
N GLY A 314 -11.81 -13.38 10.79
CA GLY A 314 -10.75 -14.35 11.02
C GLY A 314 -9.83 -13.89 12.13
N ILE A 315 -9.56 -14.76 13.10
CA ILE A 315 -8.73 -14.45 14.28
C ILE A 315 -7.62 -15.46 14.42
N THR A 316 -6.39 -15.00 14.61
CA THR A 316 -5.25 -15.87 14.92
C THR A 316 -4.30 -15.20 15.90
N THR A 317 -3.66 -15.99 16.76
CA THR A 317 -2.62 -15.51 17.66
C THR A 317 -1.31 -16.22 17.34
N GLY A 318 -0.20 -15.47 17.32
CA GLY A 318 1.12 -16.05 17.05
C GLY A 318 2.21 -14.99 16.85
N GLN A 319 3.42 -15.48 16.61
CA GLN A 319 4.60 -14.64 16.37
C GLN A 319 4.54 -13.99 14.98
N VAL A 320 4.80 -12.68 14.94
CA VAL A 320 4.86 -11.89 13.72
C VAL A 320 6.04 -10.92 13.79
N TYR A 321 6.51 -10.52 12.63
CA TYR A 321 7.35 -9.34 12.48
C TYR A 321 6.46 -8.09 12.51
N CYS A 322 6.76 -7.16 13.41
CA CYS A 322 6.19 -5.82 13.46
C CYS A 322 7.28 -4.81 13.13
N GLY A 323 6.99 -3.78 12.35
CA GLY A 323 7.95 -2.71 12.10
C GLY A 323 7.53 -1.72 11.02
N VAL A 324 8.31 -0.65 10.87
CA VAL A 324 8.10 0.33 9.80
C VAL A 324 8.90 -0.11 8.57
N VAL A 325 8.20 -0.45 7.49
CA VAL A 325 8.77 -1.06 6.28
C VAL A 325 8.65 -0.11 5.09
N GLY A 326 9.74 0.03 4.33
CA GLY A 326 9.78 0.78 3.07
C GLY A 326 10.98 1.72 2.99
N HIS A 327 10.97 2.56 1.96
CA HIS A 327 12.00 3.57 1.73
C HIS A 327 11.94 4.67 2.83
N PRO A 328 13.05 5.30 3.26
CA PRO A 328 13.01 6.36 4.27
C PRO A 328 12.02 7.51 3.96
N LEU A 329 11.87 7.85 2.68
CA LEU A 329 10.89 8.85 2.22
C LEU A 329 9.47 8.32 2.01
N ARG A 330 9.25 7.00 2.08
CA ARG A 330 7.95 6.33 1.91
C ARG A 330 7.98 4.96 2.58
N ARG A 331 7.57 4.93 3.85
CA ARG A 331 7.46 3.72 4.67
C ARG A 331 6.12 3.67 5.40
N GLU A 332 5.66 2.47 5.73
CA GLU A 332 4.43 2.22 6.47
C GLU A 332 4.67 1.18 7.55
N PHE A 333 4.01 1.36 8.70
CA PHE A 333 3.99 0.30 9.70
C PHE A 333 3.26 -0.92 9.15
N THR A 334 3.92 -2.07 9.23
CA THR A 334 3.46 -3.31 8.63
C THR A 334 3.71 -4.46 9.58
N VAL A 335 2.75 -5.39 9.60
CA VAL A 335 2.88 -6.65 10.33
C VAL A 335 2.92 -7.79 9.32
N ILE A 336 3.92 -8.65 9.43
CA ILE A 336 4.22 -9.73 8.49
C ILE A 336 4.36 -11.04 9.25
N GLY A 337 3.65 -12.07 8.80
CA GLY A 337 3.79 -13.40 9.39
C GLY A 337 2.78 -14.39 8.84
N ALA A 338 3.08 -15.69 8.96
CA ALA A 338 2.19 -16.75 8.50
C ALA A 338 0.81 -16.70 9.18
N ILE A 339 0.75 -16.27 10.44
CA ILE A 339 -0.52 -16.13 11.17
C ILE A 339 -1.37 -14.98 10.62
N VAL A 340 -0.76 -13.88 10.16
CA VAL A 340 -1.47 -12.77 9.48
C VAL A 340 -2.19 -13.31 8.24
N ASN A 341 -1.48 -14.07 7.40
CA ASN A 341 -2.03 -14.68 6.19
C ASN A 341 -3.11 -15.73 6.52
N LYS A 342 -2.94 -16.48 7.61
CA LYS A 342 -3.93 -17.45 8.08
C LYS A 342 -5.23 -16.75 8.50
N ALA A 343 -5.17 -15.67 9.27
CA ALA A 343 -6.36 -14.90 9.65
C ALA A 343 -7.08 -14.33 8.41
N ALA A 344 -6.34 -13.82 7.42
CA ALA A 344 -6.92 -13.37 6.16
C ALA A 344 -7.62 -14.50 5.38
N ARG A 345 -7.10 -15.73 5.43
CA ARG A 345 -7.77 -16.90 4.82
C ARG A 345 -9.00 -17.35 5.61
N LEU A 346 -8.95 -17.29 6.94
CA LEU A 346 -10.08 -17.66 7.80
C LEU A 346 -11.31 -16.76 7.56
N MET A 347 -11.12 -15.44 7.42
CA MET A 347 -12.25 -14.53 7.12
C MET A 347 -12.91 -14.82 5.75
N CYS A 348 -12.17 -15.36 4.79
CA CYS A 348 -12.70 -15.68 3.47
C CYS A 348 -13.37 -17.06 3.44
N GLY A 349 -12.90 -18.01 4.27
CA GLY A 349 -13.41 -19.37 4.31
C GLY A 349 -14.70 -19.55 5.11
N PHE A 350 -15.02 -18.63 6.03
CA PHE A 350 -16.19 -18.71 6.92
C PHE A 350 -17.12 -17.51 6.69
N ARG A 351 -17.62 -17.38 5.47
CA ARG A 351 -18.62 -16.39 5.06
C ARG A 351 -20.04 -16.91 5.31
#